data_AF-A0A961L9L9-F1
#
_entry.id   AF-A0A961L9L9-F1
#
_cell.length_a   1.000
_cell.length_b   1.000
_cell.length_c   1.000
_cell.angle_alpha   90.00
_cell.angle_beta   90.00
_cell.angle_gamma   90.00
#
_symmetry.space_group_name_H-M   'P 1'
#
loop_
_entity.id
_entity.type
_entity.pdbx_description
1 polymer ?
#
loop_
_entity_poly.entity_id
_entity_poly.type
_entity_poly.pdbx_seq_one_letter_code
_entity_poly.pdbx_strand_id
1 'polypeptide(L)'
;MEQAAMFSPEWWQEPLGTWMAWNRASIAFFLYIFGSIAAMGVWEYVAPGGGPRHGIFGLDTTRGDRLFMTHLGSAFIFLAWLGLFGVPLWGGLVIALAWALFVFKWA
;
A
#
# COMPACT_ATOMS: atom_id res chain seq x y z
N MET A 1 21.97 -19.64 17.45
CA MET A 1 21.24 -18.52 16.84
C MET A 1 20.17 -18.12 17.83
N GLU A 2 20.20 -16.89 18.32
CA GLU A 2 19.15 -16.37 19.19
C GLU A 2 17.83 -16.37 18.41
N GLN A 3 16.78 -16.92 18.99
CA GLN A 3 15.48 -16.99 18.33
C GLN A 3 14.86 -15.59 18.40
N ALA A 4 14.59 -14.96 17.24
CA ALA A 4 13.96 -13.66 17.24
C ALA A 4 12.61 -13.73 17.94
N ALA A 5 12.34 -12.73 18.78
CA ALA A 5 11.03 -12.61 19.41
C ALA A 5 9.96 -12.39 18.34
N MET A 6 8.81 -13.06 18.47
CA MET A 6 7.73 -12.94 17.51
C MET A 6 7.29 -11.46 17.37
N PHE A 7 7.16 -10.98 16.12
CA PHE A 7 6.84 -9.59 15.76
C PHE A 7 7.91 -8.53 16.10
N SER A 8 9.13 -8.92 16.47
CA SER A 8 10.24 -7.97 16.59
C SER A 8 10.72 -7.48 15.20
N PRO A 9 11.45 -6.36 15.11
CA PRO A 9 12.04 -5.90 13.85
C PRO A 9 12.91 -6.97 13.16
N GLU A 10 13.67 -7.73 13.95
CA GLU A 10 14.52 -8.82 13.45
C GLU A 10 13.66 -9.92 12.82
N TRP A 11 12.58 -10.34 13.50
CA TRP A 11 11.67 -11.37 13.02
C TRP A 11 11.08 -11.03 11.63
N TRP A 12 10.76 -9.76 11.38
CA TRP A 12 10.27 -9.29 10.08
C TRP A 12 11.33 -9.29 8.97
N GLN A 13 12.60 -9.09 9.34
CA GLN A 13 13.75 -8.94 8.43
C GLN A 13 14.50 -10.26 8.19
N GLU A 14 14.21 -11.31 8.97
CA GLU A 14 14.82 -12.64 8.82
C GLU A 14 14.69 -13.17 7.37
N PRO A 15 15.81 -13.61 6.75
CA PRO A 15 15.78 -14.22 5.43
C PRO A 15 15.10 -15.60 5.48
N LEU A 16 14.20 -15.86 4.54
CA LEU A 16 13.43 -17.11 4.45
C LEU A 16 14.04 -18.15 3.50
N GLY A 17 15.15 -17.81 2.83
CA GLY A 17 15.84 -18.69 1.88
C GLY A 17 17.10 -18.04 1.33
N THR A 18 17.78 -18.73 0.42
CA THR A 18 19.02 -18.26 -0.22
C THR A 18 18.81 -17.58 -1.56
N TRP A 19 17.61 -17.72 -2.15
CA TRP A 19 17.28 -17.18 -3.46
C TRP A 19 16.29 -16.01 -3.32
N MET A 20 16.72 -14.84 -3.81
CA MET A 20 16.10 -13.52 -3.58
C MET A 20 16.06 -13.16 -2.09
N ALA A 21 16.15 -11.86 -1.78
CA ALA A 21 16.12 -11.35 -0.41
C ALA A 21 14.69 -11.39 0.17
N TRP A 22 14.06 -12.57 0.17
CA TRP A 22 12.75 -12.82 0.73
C TRP A 22 12.82 -12.79 2.25
N ASN A 23 12.05 -11.89 2.83
CA ASN A 23 11.80 -11.82 4.26
C ASN A 23 10.30 -11.69 4.49
N ARG A 24 9.86 -11.78 5.75
CA ARG A 24 8.43 -11.73 6.08
C ARG A 24 7.80 -10.39 5.68
N ALA A 25 8.56 -9.30 5.77
CA ALA A 25 8.10 -7.97 5.38
C ALA A 25 7.82 -7.89 3.86
N SER A 26 8.71 -8.43 3.02
CA SER A 26 8.51 -8.43 1.57
C SER A 26 7.36 -9.35 1.17
N ILE A 27 7.21 -10.52 1.80
CA ILE A 27 6.03 -11.39 1.60
C ILE A 27 4.74 -10.64 1.97
N ALA A 28 4.69 -9.97 3.13
CA ALA A 28 3.52 -9.20 3.54
C ALA A 28 3.18 -8.09 2.54
N PHE A 29 4.19 -7.40 1.98
CA PHE A 29 3.99 -6.41 0.92
C PHE A 29 3.37 -7.03 -0.34
N PHE A 30 3.89 -8.15 -0.84
CA PHE A 30 3.30 -8.81 -2.02
C PHE A 30 1.89 -9.35 -1.75
N LEU A 31 1.63 -9.91 -0.57
CA LEU A 31 0.27 -10.31 -0.18
C LEU A 31 -0.68 -9.12 -0.17
N TYR A 32 -0.24 -7.95 0.30
CA TYR A 32 -1.03 -6.72 0.24
C TYR A 32 -1.30 -6.28 -1.21
N ILE A 33 -0.31 -6.32 -2.10
CA ILE A 33 -0.49 -5.97 -3.52
C ILE A 33 -1.45 -6.94 -4.21
N PHE A 34 -1.22 -8.25 -4.10
CA PHE A 34 -2.10 -9.25 -4.69
C PHE A 34 -3.51 -9.21 -4.08
N GLY A 35 -3.62 -8.98 -2.78
CA GLY A 35 -4.91 -8.77 -2.11
C GLY A 35 -5.64 -7.53 -2.63
N SER A 36 -4.94 -6.43 -2.86
CA SER A 36 -5.52 -5.20 -3.43
C SER A 36 -6.00 -5.41 -4.87
N ILE A 37 -5.23 -6.12 -5.69
CA ILE A 37 -5.63 -6.50 -7.06
C ILE A 37 -6.83 -7.46 -7.04
N ALA A 38 -6.82 -8.47 -6.17
CA ALA A 38 -7.92 -9.41 -6.03
C ALA A 38 -9.20 -8.71 -5.56
N ALA A 39 -9.11 -7.80 -4.59
CA ALA A 39 -10.23 -6.98 -4.14
C ALA A 39 -10.81 -6.13 -5.28
N MET A 40 -9.94 -5.58 -6.14
CA MET A 40 -10.37 -4.88 -7.35
C MET A 40 -11.07 -5.81 -8.35
N GLY A 41 -10.57 -7.03 -8.54
CA GLY A 41 -11.22 -8.04 -9.37
C GLY A 41 -12.62 -8.41 -8.86
N VAL A 42 -12.76 -8.61 -7.55
CA VAL A 42 -14.06 -8.87 -6.91
C VAL A 42 -14.99 -7.67 -7.07
N TRP A 43 -14.50 -6.45 -6.89
CA TRP A 43 -15.32 -5.25 -7.06
C TRP A 43 -15.79 -5.08 -8.51
N GLU A 44 -14.92 -5.29 -9.49
CA GLU A 44 -15.30 -5.20 -10.90
C GLU A 44 -16.33 -6.29 -11.27
N TYR A 45 -16.20 -7.49 -10.70
CA TYR A 45 -17.19 -8.56 -10.87
C TYR A 45 -18.58 -8.16 -10.30
N VAL A 46 -18.62 -7.55 -9.12
CA VAL A 46 -19.88 -7.16 -8.46
C VAL A 46 -20.51 -5.92 -9.10
N ALA A 47 -19.70 -4.94 -9.53
CA ALA A 47 -20.16 -3.67 -10.08
C ALA A 47 -19.36 -3.30 -11.34
N PRO A 48 -19.71 -3.87 -12.50
CA PRO A 48 -18.91 -3.73 -13.72
C PRO A 48 -18.91 -2.31 -14.28
N GLY A 49 -17.86 -1.99 -15.02
CA GLY A 49 -17.69 -0.76 -15.80
C GLY A 49 -16.64 0.19 -15.26
N GLY A 50 -15.83 -0.18 -14.27
CA GLY A 50 -14.72 0.63 -13.75
C GLY A 50 -15.08 1.97 -13.09
N GLY A 51 -16.33 2.43 -13.20
CA GLY A 51 -16.85 3.69 -12.69
C GLY A 51 -15.95 4.90 -12.97
N PRO A 52 -15.78 5.33 -14.24
CA PRO A 52 -15.03 6.52 -14.60
C PRO A 52 -15.64 7.74 -13.92
N ARG A 53 -14.79 8.57 -13.32
CA ARG A 53 -15.19 9.83 -12.69
C ARG A 53 -14.22 10.91 -13.08
N HIS A 54 -14.75 12.10 -13.37
CA HIS A 54 -13.94 13.29 -13.54
C HIS A 54 -13.59 13.83 -12.16
N GLY A 55 -12.34 13.63 -11.74
CA GLY A 55 -11.88 13.95 -10.39
C GLY A 55 -11.42 15.39 -10.20
N ILE A 56 -11.06 15.72 -8.95
CA ILE A 56 -10.44 17.00 -8.59
C ILE A 56 -9.12 17.24 -9.32
N PHE A 57 -8.43 16.17 -9.71
CA PHE A 57 -7.19 16.27 -10.48
C PHE A 57 -7.42 16.62 -11.97
N GLY A 58 -8.67 16.79 -12.41
CA GLY A 58 -9.01 17.07 -13.80
C GLY A 58 -8.77 15.88 -14.75
N LEU A 59 -8.60 14.69 -14.19
CA LEU A 59 -8.41 13.44 -14.91
C LEU A 59 -9.69 12.61 -14.83
N ASP A 60 -9.97 11.87 -15.89
CA ASP A 60 -10.99 10.82 -15.87
C ASP A 60 -10.37 9.55 -15.31
N THR A 61 -10.71 9.21 -14.07
CA THR A 61 -10.08 8.09 -13.35
C THR A 61 -11.06 6.92 -13.21
N THR A 62 -10.57 5.72 -13.50
CA THR A 62 -11.24 4.48 -13.15
C THR A 62 -10.94 4.09 -11.70
N ARG A 63 -11.67 3.10 -11.16
CA ARG A 63 -11.37 2.54 -9.83
C ARG A 63 -9.95 1.98 -9.73
N GLY A 64 -9.45 1.37 -10.80
CA GLY A 64 -8.07 0.86 -10.86
C GLY A 64 -7.04 1.98 -10.77
N ASP A 65 -7.27 3.08 -11.48
CA ASP A 65 -6.40 4.26 -11.43
C ASP A 65 -6.37 4.86 -10.02
N ARG A 66 -7.53 4.92 -9.35
CA ARG A 66 -7.63 5.36 -7.94
C ARG A 66 -6.86 4.46 -6.98
N LEU A 67 -6.89 3.15 -7.17
CA LEU A 67 -6.07 2.22 -6.38
C LEU A 67 -4.57 2.49 -6.61
N PHE A 68 -4.15 2.65 -7.87
CA PHE A 68 -2.76 2.93 -8.21
C PHE A 68 -2.28 4.26 -7.62
N MET A 69 -3.04 5.35 -7.79
CA MET A 69 -2.73 6.65 -7.20
C MET A 69 -2.65 6.60 -5.67
N THR A 70 -3.48 5.78 -5.03
CA THR A 70 -3.42 5.55 -3.59
C THR A 70 -2.10 4.91 -3.17
N HIS A 71 -1.67 3.84 -3.86
CA HIS A 71 -0.40 3.16 -3.57
C HIS A 71 0.80 4.07 -3.83
N LEU A 72 0.83 4.73 -4.98
CA LEU A 72 1.93 5.60 -5.37
C LEU A 72 2.05 6.80 -4.41
N GLY A 73 0.93 7.46 -4.12
CA GLY A 73 0.92 8.58 -3.17
C GLY A 73 1.30 8.16 -1.75
N SER A 74 0.85 6.98 -1.30
CA SER A 74 1.26 6.44 0.01
C SER A 74 2.77 6.21 0.09
N ALA A 75 3.40 5.68 -0.97
CA ALA A 75 4.84 5.51 -1.02
C ALA A 75 5.58 6.86 -0.86
N PHE A 76 5.15 7.89 -1.58
CA PHE A 76 5.74 9.23 -1.43
C PHE A 76 5.49 9.85 -0.06
N ILE A 77 4.31 9.64 0.54
CA ILE A 77 4.00 10.09 1.90
C ILE A 77 4.95 9.43 2.92
N PHE A 78 5.18 8.12 2.83
CA PHE A 78 6.11 7.43 3.71
C PHE A 78 7.56 7.89 3.51
N LEU A 79 7.99 8.10 2.27
CA LEU A 79 9.33 8.64 1.98
C LEU A 79 9.51 10.06 2.53
N ALA A 80 8.52 10.93 2.36
CA ALA A 80 8.53 12.29 2.91
C ALA A 80 8.54 12.27 4.44
N TRP A 81 7.71 11.43 5.06
CA TRP A 81 7.69 11.26 6.51
C TRP A 81 9.04 10.79 7.04
N LEU A 82 9.63 9.77 6.41
CA LEU A 82 10.92 9.24 6.79
C LEU A 82 12.03 10.30 6.66
N GLY A 83 12.01 11.10 5.58
CA GLY A 83 12.98 12.17 5.35
C GLY A 83 12.87 13.35 6.31
N LEU A 84 11.67 13.65 6.81
CA LEU A 84 11.41 14.82 7.68
C LEU A 84 11.40 14.47 9.17
N PHE A 85 10.83 13.32 9.54
CA PHE A 85 10.55 12.93 10.93
C PHE A 85 11.22 11.62 11.35
N GLY A 86 11.63 10.76 10.39
CA GLY A 86 12.23 9.47 10.68
C GLY A 86 11.23 8.43 11.20
N VAL A 87 11.72 7.52 12.04
CA VAL A 87 10.92 6.48 12.72
C VAL A 87 10.39 6.98 14.07
N PRO A 88 9.19 6.56 14.51
CA PRO A 88 8.29 5.58 13.91
C PRO A 88 7.38 6.16 12.81
N LEU A 89 6.92 5.29 11.90
CA LEU A 89 6.17 5.67 10.68
C LEU A 89 4.65 5.85 10.88
N TRP A 90 4.17 5.83 12.13
CA TRP A 90 2.73 5.87 12.43
C TRP A 90 2.03 7.11 11.91
N GLY A 91 2.66 8.28 12.00
CA GLY A 91 2.06 9.50 11.44
C GLY A 91 2.00 9.46 9.91
N GLY A 92 3.04 8.91 9.25
CA GLY A 92 3.02 8.66 7.81
C GLY A 92 1.88 7.73 7.39
N LEU A 93 1.61 6.69 8.18
CA LEU A 93 0.49 5.78 7.97
C LEU A 93 -0.87 6.49 8.06
N VAL A 94 -1.08 7.33 9.09
CA VAL A 94 -2.33 8.09 9.24
C VAL A 94 -2.56 9.01 8.03
N ILE A 95 -1.51 9.69 7.56
CA ILE A 95 -1.59 10.55 6.38
C ILE A 95 -1.87 9.72 5.12
N ALA A 96 -1.23 8.57 4.95
CA ALA A 96 -1.47 7.67 3.82
C ALA A 96 -2.92 7.13 3.79
N LEU A 97 -3.51 6.82 4.95
CA LEU A 97 -4.91 6.43 5.05
C LEU A 97 -5.86 7.60 4.69
N ALA A 98 -5.57 8.80 5.19
CA ALA A 98 -6.33 10.00 4.82
C ALA A 98 -6.23 10.27 3.30
N TRP A 99 -5.05 10.07 2.71
CA TRP A 99 -4.82 10.15 1.27
C TRP A 99 -5.64 9.12 0.49
N ALA A 100 -5.65 7.85 0.93
CA ALA A 100 -6.45 6.81 0.30
C ALA A 100 -7.94 7.17 0.28
N LEU A 101 -8.48 7.63 1.41
CA LEU A 101 -9.86 8.08 1.50
C LEU A 101 -10.12 9.28 0.58
N PHE A 102 -9.16 10.20 0.49
CA PHE A 102 -9.26 11.34 -0.40
C PHE A 102 -9.35 10.92 -1.87
N VAL A 103 -8.43 10.06 -2.32
CA VAL A 103 -8.39 9.58 -3.71
C VAL A 103 -9.66 8.81 -4.07
N PHE A 104 -10.11 7.88 -3.24
CA PHE A 104 -11.31 7.09 -3.56
C PHE A 104 -12.60 7.93 -3.58
N LYS A 105 -12.65 9.03 -2.82
CA LYS A 105 -13.82 9.89 -2.74
C LYS A 105 -13.86 10.92 -3.87
N TRP A 106 -12.72 11.50 -4.24
CA TRP A 106 -12.66 12.72 -5.03
C TRP A 106 -11.76 12.69 -6.28
N ALA A 107 -10.92 11.67 -6.46
CA ALA A 107 -10.21 11.47 -7.72
C ALA A 107 -11.12 10.82 -8.78
#